data_AF-A0A933H2K6-F1
#
_entry.id   AF-A0A933H2K6-F1
#
_cell.length_a   1.000
_cell.length_b   1.000
_cell.length_c   1.000
_cell.angle_alpha   90.00
_cell.angle_beta   90.00
_cell.angle_gamma   90.00
#
_symmetry.space_group_name_H-M   'P 1'
#
loop_
_entity.id
_entity.type
_entity.pdbx_description
1 polymer ?
#
loop_
_entity_poly.entity_id
_entity_poly.type
_entity_poly.pdbx_seq_one_letter_code
_entity_poly.pdbx_strand_id
1 'polypeptide(L)'
;MDSERWSLVLADDAPVDVRKASRVVAKALAVPLADATRLLRYARGTLLSGLEEATARSIHESLSQVGIAASPVAESRLVRLPRPRRVPYVEADAEALRTGNPYERVTTPIPWSGVRFLSLGRIVEKKADPTAFAHSMDFDQMVRVKDEEGRRLLRERVLEKAQERDRRPREAAADRLVAGNVPKKDEIDRVRWLLDLVLADGARLRMDLHEFCYTGFVPDAAGRTSQENFALLVSRVAEGAREAARTPATARYLDGKEEDRDWFESVEEFERYTDWAYFVAAEKGEGAAYRATGDGVRGSGGPDPPPPPPNPR
;
A
#
# COMPACT_ATOMS: atom_id res chain seq x y z
N MET A 1 -32.44 -7.14 0.43
CA MET A 1 -31.40 -8.14 0.12
C MET A 1 -30.32 -7.37 -0.61
N ASP A 2 -29.17 -7.17 0.01
CA ASP A 2 -28.08 -6.45 -0.64
C ASP A 2 -27.50 -7.36 -1.72
N SER A 3 -27.53 -6.90 -2.98
CA SER A 3 -26.96 -7.64 -4.09
C SER A 3 -25.46 -7.85 -3.86
N GLU A 4 -24.98 -9.08 -4.09
CA GLU A 4 -23.56 -9.40 -3.99
C GLU A 4 -22.73 -8.52 -4.94
N ARG A 5 -21.63 -7.97 -4.42
CA ARG A 5 -20.70 -7.12 -5.17
C ARG A 5 -19.57 -7.94 -5.75
N TRP A 6 -19.05 -7.49 -6.89
CA TRP A 6 -18.00 -8.16 -7.65
C TRP A 6 -16.82 -7.23 -7.92
N SER A 7 -15.64 -7.82 -8.00
CA SER A 7 -14.39 -7.15 -8.36
C SER A 7 -13.77 -7.79 -9.59
N LEU A 8 -12.95 -7.03 -10.31
CA LEU A 8 -12.12 -7.53 -11.39
C LEU A 8 -10.68 -7.61 -10.92
N VAL A 9 -10.15 -8.83 -10.89
CA VAL A 9 -8.84 -9.15 -10.35
C VAL A 9 -7.92 -9.62 -11.49
N LEU A 10 -6.72 -9.05 -11.59
CA LEU A 10 -5.67 -9.49 -12.50
C LEU A 10 -5.17 -10.88 -12.12
N ALA A 11 -4.88 -11.69 -13.13
CA ALA A 11 -4.34 -13.04 -12.93
C ALA A 11 -2.87 -13.03 -12.46
N ASP A 12 -2.13 -11.98 -12.82
CA ASP A 12 -0.72 -11.79 -12.51
C ASP A 12 -0.41 -10.30 -12.27
N ASP A 13 0.84 -10.01 -11.95
CA ASP A 13 1.35 -8.64 -11.76
C ASP A 13 1.84 -8.03 -13.08
N ALA A 14 1.24 -8.39 -14.22
CA ALA A 14 1.61 -7.83 -15.50
C ALA A 14 1.19 -6.35 -15.61
N PRO A 15 1.98 -5.50 -16.28
CA PRO A 15 1.58 -4.12 -16.54
C PRO A 15 0.31 -4.09 -17.38
N VAL A 16 -0.68 -3.33 -16.92
CA VAL A 16 -1.94 -3.14 -17.66
C VAL A 16 -1.76 -2.04 -18.69
N ASP A 17 -2.13 -2.29 -19.94
CA ASP A 17 -2.27 -1.24 -20.95
C ASP A 17 -3.46 -0.34 -20.59
N VAL A 18 -3.17 0.71 -19.80
CA VAL A 18 -4.17 1.65 -19.29
C VAL A 18 -5.01 2.27 -20.41
N ARG A 19 -4.44 2.48 -21.61
CA ARG A 19 -5.18 3.07 -22.75
C ARG A 19 -6.23 2.11 -23.30
N LYS A 20 -5.92 0.82 -23.39
CA LYS A 20 -6.90 -0.20 -23.80
C LYS A 20 -7.94 -0.43 -22.71
N ALA A 21 -7.48 -0.63 -21.47
CA ALA A 21 -8.33 -0.89 -20.32
C ALA A 21 -9.33 0.26 -20.07
N SER A 22 -8.88 1.52 -20.13
CA SER A 22 -9.74 2.68 -19.83
C SER A 22 -10.85 2.87 -20.85
N ARG A 23 -10.62 2.54 -22.13
CA ARG A 23 -11.69 2.57 -23.15
C ARG A 23 -12.77 1.53 -22.88
N VAL A 24 -12.37 0.32 -22.48
CA VAL A 24 -13.30 -0.74 -22.09
C VAL A 24 -14.14 -0.31 -20.89
N VAL A 25 -13.47 0.15 -19.83
CA VAL A 25 -14.13 0.57 -18.58
C VAL A 25 -15.03 1.79 -18.79
N ALA A 26 -14.57 2.81 -19.52
CA ALA A 26 -15.35 4.00 -19.82
C ALA A 26 -16.66 3.67 -20.55
N LYS A 27 -16.57 2.79 -21.56
CA LYS A 27 -17.75 2.34 -22.30
C LYS A 27 -18.71 1.55 -21.43
N ALA A 28 -18.19 0.59 -20.65
CA ALA A 28 -19.02 -0.32 -19.85
C ALA A 28 -19.73 0.38 -18.68
N LEU A 29 -19.06 1.36 -18.05
CA LEU A 29 -19.61 2.10 -16.90
C LEU A 29 -20.29 3.42 -17.30
N ALA A 30 -20.32 3.75 -18.60
CA ALA A 30 -20.82 5.02 -19.13
C ALA A 30 -20.21 6.26 -18.43
N VAL A 31 -18.91 6.21 -18.12
CA VAL A 31 -18.15 7.31 -17.49
C VAL A 31 -17.19 7.96 -18.49
N PRO A 32 -16.79 9.23 -18.26
CA PRO A 32 -15.76 9.87 -19.08
C PRO A 32 -14.45 9.05 -19.12
N LEU A 33 -13.79 9.03 -20.28
CA LEU A 33 -12.52 8.31 -20.46
C LEU A 33 -11.44 8.78 -19.46
N ALA A 34 -11.46 10.06 -19.09
CA ALA A 34 -10.53 10.62 -18.12
C ALA A 34 -10.72 10.00 -16.72
N ASP A 35 -11.96 9.75 -16.30
CA ASP A 35 -12.26 9.12 -15.02
C ASP A 35 -11.87 7.64 -15.01
N ALA A 36 -12.21 6.90 -16.07
CA ALA A 36 -11.78 5.51 -16.22
C ALA A 36 -10.25 5.39 -16.22
N THR A 37 -9.56 6.31 -16.91
CA THR A 37 -8.09 6.36 -16.92
C THR A 37 -7.53 6.65 -15.53
N ARG A 38 -8.16 7.57 -14.79
CA ARG A 38 -7.75 7.90 -13.41
C ARG A 38 -7.93 6.72 -12.46
N LEU A 39 -9.03 5.99 -12.58
CA LEU A 39 -9.30 4.77 -11.79
C LEU A 39 -8.24 3.69 -12.03
N LEU A 40 -7.86 3.48 -13.30
CA LEU A 40 -6.96 2.39 -13.69
C LEU A 40 -5.47 2.73 -13.59
N ARG A 41 -5.13 4.03 -13.48
CA ARG A 41 -3.73 4.48 -13.47
C ARG A 41 -2.87 3.79 -12.42
N TYR A 42 -3.46 3.55 -11.25
CA TYR A 42 -2.79 2.93 -10.09
C TYR A 42 -3.43 1.59 -9.72
N ALA A 43 -4.21 1.02 -10.65
CA ALA A 43 -4.79 -0.28 -10.43
C ALA A 43 -3.68 -1.35 -10.52
N ARG A 44 -3.41 -1.99 -9.40
CA ARG A 44 -2.53 -3.16 -9.32
C ARG A 44 -3.26 -4.28 -8.61
N GLY A 45 -3.24 -5.44 -9.24
CA GLY A 45 -3.94 -6.61 -8.75
C GLY A 45 -5.46 -6.52 -8.89
N THR A 46 -6.10 -5.52 -8.28
CA THR A 46 -7.55 -5.28 -8.43
C THR A 46 -7.79 -4.08 -9.35
N LEU A 47 -8.42 -4.32 -10.50
CA LEU A 47 -8.75 -3.30 -11.49
C LEU A 47 -9.93 -2.43 -11.07
N LEU A 48 -11.00 -3.09 -10.63
CA LEU A 48 -12.28 -2.47 -10.27
C LEU A 48 -12.92 -3.27 -9.14
N SER A 49 -13.71 -2.60 -8.31
CA SER A 49 -14.46 -3.18 -7.19
C SER A 49 -15.87 -2.61 -7.13
N GLY A 50 -16.76 -3.25 -6.38
CA GLY A 50 -18.12 -2.80 -6.14
C GLY A 50 -19.07 -2.95 -7.32
N LEU A 51 -18.73 -3.79 -8.31
CA LEU A 51 -19.51 -3.98 -9.52
C LEU A 51 -20.70 -4.92 -9.28
N GLU A 52 -21.73 -4.78 -10.10
CA GLU A 52 -22.72 -5.84 -10.28
C GLU A 52 -22.12 -6.98 -11.11
N GLU A 53 -22.57 -8.22 -10.89
CA GLU A 53 -22.04 -9.41 -11.55
C GLU A 53 -22.07 -9.30 -13.08
N ALA A 54 -23.22 -8.90 -13.64
CA ALA A 54 -23.40 -8.78 -15.08
C ALA A 54 -22.42 -7.76 -15.69
N THR A 55 -22.20 -6.63 -14.99
CA THR A 55 -21.24 -5.60 -15.38
C THR A 55 -19.81 -6.10 -15.29
N ALA A 56 -19.44 -6.80 -14.23
CA ALA A 56 -18.11 -7.38 -14.06
C ALA A 56 -17.79 -8.40 -15.17
N ARG A 57 -18.73 -9.30 -15.49
CA ARG A 57 -18.58 -10.29 -16.57
C ARG A 57 -18.42 -9.61 -17.94
N SER A 58 -19.25 -8.62 -18.25
CA SER A 58 -19.17 -7.86 -19.51
C SER A 58 -17.83 -7.13 -19.68
N ILE A 59 -17.32 -6.50 -18.62
CA ILE A 59 -15.99 -5.86 -18.64
C ILE A 59 -14.89 -6.91 -18.81
N HIS A 60 -14.97 -8.04 -18.09
CA HIS A 60 -14.00 -9.15 -18.22
C HIS A 60 -13.89 -9.67 -19.67
N GLU A 61 -15.02 -9.92 -20.32
CA GLU A 61 -15.05 -10.38 -21.73
C GLU A 61 -14.37 -9.35 -22.65
N SER A 62 -14.69 -8.06 -22.45
CA SER A 62 -14.11 -6.96 -23.22
C SER A 62 -12.60 -6.76 -22.97
N LEU A 63 -12.15 -6.93 -21.72
CA LEU A 63 -10.72 -6.88 -21.36
C LEU A 63 -9.95 -8.04 -21.98
N SER A 64 -10.55 -9.23 -22.00
CA SER A 64 -9.96 -10.43 -22.60
C SER A 64 -9.74 -10.26 -24.11
N GLN A 65 -10.68 -9.63 -24.82
CA GLN A 65 -10.55 -9.33 -26.25
C GLN A 65 -9.39 -8.38 -26.58
N VAL A 66 -8.97 -7.53 -25.63
CA VAL A 66 -7.83 -6.62 -25.80
C VAL A 66 -6.53 -7.14 -25.18
N GLY A 67 -6.52 -8.41 -24.74
CA GLY A 67 -5.35 -9.11 -24.22
C GLY A 67 -5.02 -8.82 -22.75
N ILE A 68 -6.01 -8.39 -21.95
CA ILE A 68 -5.82 -8.12 -20.52
C ILE A 68 -6.43 -9.27 -19.71
N ALA A 69 -5.57 -10.03 -19.02
CA ALA A 69 -5.98 -11.16 -18.19
C ALA A 69 -6.50 -10.69 -16.82
N ALA A 70 -7.81 -10.49 -16.73
CA ALA A 70 -8.53 -10.24 -15.47
C ALA A 70 -9.64 -11.28 -15.28
N SER A 71 -10.08 -11.52 -14.06
CA SER A 71 -11.18 -12.43 -13.73
C SER A 71 -12.19 -11.74 -12.81
N PRO A 72 -13.51 -11.93 -13.03
CA PRO A 72 -14.53 -11.47 -12.11
C PRO A 72 -14.54 -12.36 -10.87
N VAL A 73 -14.44 -11.75 -9.70
CA VAL A 73 -14.44 -12.44 -8.40
C VAL A 73 -15.48 -11.78 -7.50
N ALA A 74 -16.36 -12.57 -6.90
CA ALA A 74 -17.29 -12.07 -5.88
C ALA A 74 -16.50 -11.48 -4.70
N GLU A 75 -16.90 -10.32 -4.20
CA GLU A 75 -16.18 -9.66 -3.10
C GLU A 75 -16.18 -10.49 -1.81
N SER A 76 -17.19 -11.34 -1.63
CA SER A 76 -17.28 -12.34 -0.56
C SER A 76 -16.15 -13.36 -0.59
N ARG A 77 -15.54 -13.61 -1.76
CA ARG A 77 -14.40 -14.51 -1.95
C ARG A 77 -13.05 -13.80 -1.82
N LEU A 78 -13.00 -12.48 -1.89
CA LEU A 78 -11.75 -11.75 -1.74
C LEU A 78 -11.31 -11.79 -0.27
N VAL A 79 -10.09 -12.24 -0.04
CA VAL A 79 -9.51 -12.21 1.29
C VAL A 79 -9.08 -10.77 1.61
N ARG A 80 -9.72 -10.17 2.61
CA ARG A 80 -9.27 -8.92 3.22
C ARG A 80 -8.40 -9.24 4.41
N LEU A 81 -7.11 -8.93 4.31
CA LEU A 81 -6.20 -9.11 5.44
C LEU A 81 -6.55 -8.12 6.55
N PRO A 82 -6.36 -8.48 7.83
CA PRO A 82 -6.56 -7.54 8.91
C PRO A 82 -5.59 -6.36 8.78
N ARG A 83 -5.95 -5.24 9.43
CA ARG A 83 -5.06 -4.08 9.50
C ARG A 83 -3.72 -4.51 10.12
N PRO A 84 -2.59 -4.11 9.52
CA PRO A 84 -1.29 -4.53 10.04
C PRO A 84 -1.02 -3.93 11.41
N ARG A 85 -0.59 -4.79 12.35
CA ARG A 85 0.01 -4.36 13.60
C ARG A 85 1.44 -3.92 13.34
N ARG A 86 1.78 -2.69 13.71
CA ARG A 86 3.15 -2.18 13.58
C ARG A 86 4.08 -2.93 14.53
N VAL A 87 5.25 -3.29 14.03
CA VAL A 87 6.31 -3.96 14.77
C VAL A 87 7.56 -3.09 14.69
N PRO A 88 7.85 -2.29 15.72
CA PRO A 88 9.00 -1.38 15.71
C PRO A 88 10.32 -2.12 15.94
N TYR A 89 10.27 -3.38 16.37
CA TYR A 89 11.46 -4.15 16.73
C TYR A 89 11.28 -5.64 16.44
N VAL A 90 12.31 -6.23 15.83
CA VAL A 90 12.44 -7.68 15.68
C VAL A 90 13.85 -8.14 16.00
N GLU A 91 13.95 -9.36 16.50
CA GLU A 91 15.17 -10.16 16.51
C GLU A 91 14.92 -11.38 15.62
N ALA A 92 15.99 -11.95 15.06
CA ALA A 92 15.90 -13.20 14.32
C ALA A 92 17.02 -14.13 14.78
N ASP A 93 16.63 -15.36 15.09
CA ASP A 93 17.54 -16.47 15.30
C ASP A 93 17.25 -17.57 14.26
N ALA A 94 17.92 -18.71 14.40
CA ALA A 94 17.77 -19.83 13.46
C ALA A 94 16.35 -20.44 13.47
N GLU A 95 15.59 -20.27 14.55
CA GLU A 95 14.31 -20.94 14.77
C GLU A 95 13.11 -20.02 14.54
N ALA A 96 13.25 -18.74 14.88
CA ALA A 96 12.13 -17.81 14.92
C ALA A 96 12.51 -16.35 14.64
N LEU A 97 11.49 -15.60 14.20
CA LEU A 97 11.42 -14.16 14.30
C LEU A 97 10.80 -13.79 15.65
N ARG A 98 11.47 -12.97 16.47
CA ARG A 98 10.92 -12.48 17.74
C ARG A 98 10.48 -11.04 17.56
N THR A 99 9.24 -10.74 17.90
CA THR A 99 8.67 -9.38 17.75
C THR A 99 8.41 -8.78 19.13
N GLY A 100 8.63 -7.47 19.29
CA GLY A 100 8.42 -6.82 20.57
C GLY A 100 8.50 -5.30 20.52
N ASN A 101 8.57 -4.69 21.69
CA ASN A 101 8.91 -3.29 21.88
C ASN A 101 10.41 -3.24 22.24
N PRO A 102 11.24 -2.39 21.59
CA PRO A 102 12.68 -2.34 21.87
C PRO A 102 13.02 -1.96 23.32
N TYR A 103 12.09 -1.35 24.04
CA TYR A 103 12.26 -0.99 25.46
C TYR A 103 11.77 -2.07 26.43
N GLU A 104 11.06 -3.07 25.94
CA GLU A 104 10.55 -4.17 26.73
C GLU A 104 11.39 -5.42 26.48
N ARG A 105 11.82 -6.12 27.54
CA ARG A 105 12.56 -7.38 27.41
C ARG A 105 11.68 -8.55 26.96
N VAL A 106 10.38 -8.33 26.79
CA VAL A 106 9.42 -9.37 26.42
C VAL A 106 9.26 -9.36 24.92
N THR A 107 9.71 -10.45 24.29
CA THR A 107 9.51 -10.69 22.86
C THR A 107 8.58 -11.88 22.66
N THR A 108 7.73 -11.80 21.64
CA THR A 108 6.85 -12.90 21.21
C THR A 108 7.54 -13.63 20.05
N PRO A 109 7.89 -14.92 20.21
CA PRO A 109 8.49 -15.71 19.14
C PRO A 109 7.43 -16.07 18.08
N ILE A 110 7.82 -15.97 16.82
CA ILE A 110 7.08 -16.36 15.64
C ILE A 110 7.98 -17.35 14.90
N PRO A 111 7.71 -18.66 14.99
CA PRO A 111 8.47 -19.66 14.23
C PRO A 111 8.48 -19.29 12.75
N TRP A 112 9.58 -19.56 12.05
CA TRP A 112 9.66 -19.25 10.62
C TRP A 112 8.56 -19.94 9.80
N SER A 113 8.16 -21.15 10.20
CA SER A 113 7.03 -21.90 9.62
C SER A 113 5.66 -21.25 9.89
N GLY A 114 5.59 -20.33 10.85
CA GLY A 114 4.41 -19.51 11.15
C GLY A 114 4.24 -18.32 10.22
N VAL A 115 5.27 -17.91 9.47
CA VAL A 115 5.16 -16.86 8.44
C VAL A 115 4.65 -17.50 7.14
N ARG A 116 3.53 -17.02 6.60
CA ARG A 116 2.88 -17.59 5.41
C ARG A 116 3.00 -16.72 4.17
N PHE A 117 3.14 -15.40 4.34
CA PHE A 117 3.21 -14.46 3.24
C PHE A 117 4.11 -13.28 3.55
N LEU A 118 4.87 -12.81 2.56
CA LEU A 118 5.69 -11.60 2.62
C LEU A 118 5.26 -10.63 1.51
N SER A 119 5.07 -9.37 1.89
CA SER A 119 4.83 -8.27 0.95
C SER A 119 5.73 -7.11 1.28
N LEU A 120 6.60 -6.76 0.35
CA LEU A 120 7.44 -5.58 0.40
C LEU A 120 6.85 -4.51 -0.52
N GLY A 121 6.77 -3.29 -0.03
CA GLY A 121 6.29 -2.15 -0.78
C GLY A 121 7.17 -0.93 -0.59
N ARG A 122 7.46 -0.26 -1.70
CA ARG A 122 8.11 1.05 -1.73
C ARG A 122 7.06 2.12 -1.98
N ILE A 123 6.76 2.94 -0.98
CA ILE A 123 5.75 4.00 -1.06
C ILE A 123 6.44 5.33 -1.33
N VAL A 124 5.97 6.04 -2.35
CA VAL A 124 6.35 7.42 -2.61
C VAL A 124 5.21 8.30 -2.15
N GLU A 125 5.38 8.88 -0.97
CA GLU A 125 4.45 9.89 -0.49
C GLU A 125 4.61 11.13 -1.39
N LYS A 126 3.70 11.27 -2.36
CA LYS A 126 3.52 12.55 -3.04
C LYS A 126 3.23 13.56 -1.94
N LYS A 127 3.99 14.67 -1.93
CA LYS A 127 3.63 15.83 -1.10
C LYS A 127 2.12 16.01 -1.28
N ALA A 128 1.37 16.01 -0.16
CA ALA A 128 0.11 16.73 -0.15
C ALA A 128 0.43 18.04 -0.85
N ASP A 129 -0.21 18.31 -2.00
CA ASP A 129 0.15 19.47 -2.81
C ASP A 129 0.26 20.63 -1.81
N PRO A 130 1.39 21.35 -1.72
CA PRO A 130 1.48 22.46 -0.82
C PRO A 130 0.36 23.48 -1.07
N THR A 131 -0.44 23.37 -2.16
CA THR A 131 -1.74 24.03 -2.31
C THR A 131 -2.87 23.45 -1.44
N ALA A 132 -2.99 22.14 -1.22
CA ALA A 132 -3.93 21.57 -0.26
C ALA A 132 -3.57 22.00 1.18
N PHE A 133 -2.27 22.07 1.47
CA PHE A 133 -1.76 22.60 2.74
C PHE A 133 -1.82 24.14 2.80
N ALA A 134 -1.68 24.86 1.68
CA ALA A 134 -1.90 26.31 1.61
C ALA A 134 -3.39 26.64 1.73
N HIS A 135 -4.30 25.86 1.16
CA HIS A 135 -5.74 26.03 1.37
C HIS A 135 -6.14 25.75 2.83
N SER A 136 -5.46 24.83 3.53
CA SER A 136 -5.69 24.61 4.96
C SER A 136 -4.96 25.60 5.88
N MET A 137 -3.74 26.02 5.55
CA MET A 137 -2.98 27.04 6.30
C MET A 137 -3.54 28.45 6.07
N ASP A 138 -3.97 28.79 4.85
CA ASP A 138 -4.56 30.09 4.52
C ASP A 138 -5.93 30.24 5.16
N PHE A 139 -6.69 29.15 5.39
CA PHE A 139 -7.93 29.23 6.16
C PHE A 139 -7.64 29.51 7.64
N ASP A 140 -6.69 28.79 8.25
CA ASP A 140 -6.32 28.99 9.65
C ASP A 140 -5.63 30.36 9.87
N GLN A 141 -4.88 30.86 8.89
CA GLN A 141 -4.31 32.22 8.89
C GLN A 141 -5.37 33.29 8.60
N MET A 142 -6.31 33.08 7.68
CA MET A 142 -7.44 33.99 7.44
C MET A 142 -8.34 34.13 8.68
N VAL A 143 -8.52 33.05 9.44
CA VAL A 143 -9.28 33.07 10.70
C VAL A 143 -8.53 33.86 11.79
N ARG A 144 -7.19 33.86 11.78
CA ARG A 144 -6.35 34.60 12.75
C ARG A 144 -6.14 36.08 12.42
N VAL A 145 -6.23 36.48 11.14
CA VAL A 145 -6.18 37.89 10.74
C VAL A 145 -7.54 38.54 11.07
N LYS A 146 -7.55 39.45 12.04
CA LYS A 146 -8.79 40.08 12.57
C LYS A 146 -9.25 41.27 11.72
N ASP A 147 -8.34 41.91 10.99
CA ASP A 147 -8.64 43.05 10.14
C ASP A 147 -8.98 42.63 8.70
N GLU A 148 -9.91 43.38 8.09
CA GLU A 148 -10.48 43.05 6.79
C GLU A 148 -9.50 43.31 5.64
N GLU A 149 -8.59 44.26 5.82
CA GLU A 149 -7.59 44.64 4.83
C GLU A 149 -6.48 43.58 4.68
N GLY A 150 -6.00 43.02 5.80
CA GLY A 150 -5.07 41.89 5.80
C GLY A 150 -5.65 40.63 5.16
N ARG A 151 -6.96 40.37 5.36
CA ARG A 151 -7.66 39.26 4.68
C ARG A 151 -7.75 39.49 3.17
N ARG A 152 -7.97 40.73 2.72
CA ARG A 152 -8.04 41.07 1.29
C ARG A 152 -6.68 40.84 0.60
N LEU A 153 -5.60 41.34 1.19
CA LEU A 153 -4.24 41.19 0.66
C LEU A 153 -3.78 39.73 0.60
N LEU A 154 -4.18 38.92 1.59
CA LEU A 154 -3.89 37.48 1.57
C LEU A 154 -4.62 36.79 0.41
N ARG A 155 -5.90 37.10 0.19
CA ARG A 155 -6.69 36.56 -0.93
C ARG A 155 -6.11 36.94 -2.29
N GLU A 156 -5.68 38.19 -2.46
CA GLU A 156 -5.07 38.66 -3.71
C GLU A 156 -3.76 37.91 -4.02
N ARG A 157 -2.89 37.71 -3.03
CA ARG A 157 -1.66 36.91 -3.20
C ARG A 157 -1.91 35.44 -3.54
N VAL A 158 -2.96 34.85 -2.97
CA VAL A 158 -3.34 33.46 -3.27
C VAL A 158 -3.84 33.35 -4.72
N LEU A 159 -4.67 34.30 -5.16
CA LEU A 159 -5.16 34.37 -6.54
C LEU A 159 -4.04 34.60 -7.54
N GLU A 160 -3.09 35.48 -7.24
CA GLU A 160 -1.94 35.77 -8.10
C GLU A 160 -1.03 34.54 -8.29
N LYS A 161 -0.72 33.82 -7.20
CA LYS A 161 0.04 32.55 -7.27
C LYS A 161 -0.69 31.45 -8.02
N ALA A 162 -2.03 31.39 -7.93
CA ALA A 162 -2.81 30.42 -8.70
C ALA A 162 -2.74 30.73 -10.22
N GLN A 163 -2.82 32.00 -10.60
CA GLN A 163 -2.76 32.45 -11.99
C GLN A 163 -1.38 32.29 -12.63
N GLU A 164 -0.29 32.58 -11.90
CA GLU A 164 1.08 32.34 -12.40
C GLU A 164 1.35 30.86 -12.69
N ARG A 165 0.72 29.96 -11.94
CA ARG A 165 0.94 28.52 -12.07
C ARG A 165 0.15 27.91 -13.23
N ASP A 166 -1.02 28.48 -13.57
CA ASP A 166 -1.81 28.08 -14.73
C ASP A 166 -1.19 28.55 -16.07
N ARG A 167 -0.33 29.59 -16.01
CA ARG A 167 0.49 30.05 -17.14
C ARG A 167 1.70 29.17 -17.45
N ARG A 168 2.04 28.17 -16.62
CA ARG A 168 3.12 27.22 -16.95
C ARG A 168 2.62 26.25 -18.03
N PRO A 169 3.36 26.05 -19.13
CA PRO A 169 2.89 25.28 -20.27
C PRO A 169 2.57 23.83 -19.86
N ARG A 170 1.28 23.46 -19.96
CA ARG A 170 0.75 22.13 -19.61
C ARG A 170 1.27 21.01 -20.52
N GLU A 171 1.81 21.33 -21.69
CA GLU A 171 2.36 20.37 -22.65
C GLU A 171 3.56 19.59 -22.10
N ALA A 172 4.40 20.21 -21.24
CA ALA A 172 5.54 19.53 -20.63
C ALA A 172 5.16 18.49 -19.54
N ALA A 173 3.91 18.51 -19.06
CA ALA A 173 3.43 17.57 -18.05
C ALA A 173 2.83 16.29 -18.67
N ALA A 174 2.26 16.39 -19.87
CA ALA A 174 1.69 15.24 -20.58
C ALA A 174 2.76 14.27 -21.10
N ASP A 175 3.89 14.80 -21.60
CA ASP A 175 4.99 13.96 -22.10
C ASP A 175 5.80 13.29 -20.98
N ARG A 176 5.84 13.89 -19.77
CA ARG A 176 6.47 13.28 -18.58
C ARG A 176 5.69 12.12 -17.97
N LEU A 177 4.41 11.98 -18.28
CA LEU A 177 3.55 10.91 -17.75
C LEU A 177 3.70 9.59 -18.51
N VAL A 178 4.39 9.57 -19.65
CA VAL A 178 4.59 8.39 -20.51
C VAL A 178 6.00 7.80 -20.39
N ALA A 179 6.97 8.58 -19.90
CA ALA A 179 8.34 8.11 -19.67
C ALA A 179 8.57 7.91 -18.16
N GLY A 180 8.95 6.68 -17.76
CA GLY A 180 9.28 6.31 -16.38
C GLY A 180 10.32 7.26 -15.78
N ASN A 181 9.85 8.23 -15.00
CA ASN A 181 10.70 9.22 -14.37
C ASN A 181 11.23 8.65 -13.07
N VAL A 182 12.53 8.36 -13.04
CA VAL A 182 13.31 8.25 -11.82
C VAL A 182 13.16 9.56 -11.04
N PRO A 183 12.78 9.53 -9.75
CA PRO A 183 12.54 10.75 -8.98
C PRO A 183 13.80 11.59 -8.83
N LYS A 184 13.61 12.90 -8.68
CA LYS A 184 14.71 13.81 -8.34
C LYS A 184 15.24 13.48 -6.94
N LYS A 185 16.49 13.85 -6.66
CA LYS A 185 17.18 13.61 -5.37
C LYS A 185 16.35 14.01 -4.14
N ASP A 186 15.58 15.09 -4.21
CA ASP A 186 14.71 15.57 -3.12
C ASP A 186 13.41 14.74 -2.92
N GLU A 187 13.11 13.82 -3.84
CA GLU A 187 12.02 12.84 -3.75
C GLU A 187 12.50 11.51 -3.15
N ILE A 188 13.82 11.24 -3.15
CA ILE A 188 14.43 10.03 -2.55
C ILE A 188 14.26 10.03 -1.03
N ASP A 189 14.27 11.20 -0.37
CA ASP A 189 14.05 11.35 1.07
C ASP A 189 12.60 11.08 1.52
N ARG A 190 11.67 10.79 0.58
CA ARG A 190 10.24 10.54 0.87
C ARG A 190 9.77 9.13 0.56
N VAL A 191 10.74 8.24 0.35
CA VAL A 191 10.46 6.85 0.11
C VAL A 191 10.28 6.14 1.45
N ARG A 192 9.08 5.60 1.68
CA ARG A 192 8.82 4.66 2.78
C ARG A 192 8.94 3.25 2.27
N TRP A 193 9.72 2.42 2.96
CA TRP A 193 9.75 0.99 2.70
C TRP A 193 8.97 0.28 3.79
N LEU A 194 7.98 -0.52 3.38
CA LEU A 194 7.15 -1.31 4.26
C LEU A 194 7.33 -2.80 3.96
N LEU A 195 7.55 -3.59 4.99
CA LEU A 195 7.52 -5.05 4.93
C LEU A 195 6.32 -5.54 5.76
N ASP A 196 5.38 -6.17 5.09
CA ASP A 196 4.24 -6.85 5.69
C ASP A 196 4.46 -8.36 5.74
N LEU A 197 4.18 -8.95 6.90
CA LEU A 197 4.15 -10.39 7.10
C LEU A 197 2.72 -10.82 7.43
N VAL A 198 2.23 -11.87 6.78
CA VAL A 198 1.00 -12.55 7.18
C VAL A 198 1.37 -13.86 7.86
N LEU A 199 0.87 -14.05 9.07
CA LEU A 199 1.13 -15.21 9.90
C LEU A 199 0.08 -16.31 9.67
N ALA A 200 0.35 -17.51 10.18
CA ALA A 200 -0.52 -18.68 10.06
C ALA A 200 -1.88 -18.51 10.75
N ASP A 201 -1.96 -17.66 11.78
CA ASP A 201 -3.21 -17.30 12.46
C ASP A 201 -3.99 -16.17 11.75
N GLY A 202 -3.50 -15.71 10.59
CA GLY A 202 -4.08 -14.61 9.83
C GLY A 202 -3.65 -13.22 10.31
N ALA A 203 -2.87 -13.10 11.39
CA ALA A 203 -2.37 -11.81 11.84
C ALA A 203 -1.44 -11.19 10.79
N ARG A 204 -1.53 -9.87 10.64
CA ARG A 204 -0.68 -9.09 9.75
C ARG A 204 0.25 -8.20 10.57
N LEU A 205 1.54 -8.32 10.35
CA LEU A 205 2.58 -7.49 10.97
C LEU A 205 3.16 -6.55 9.93
N ARG A 206 3.56 -5.34 10.33
CA ARG A 206 4.23 -4.37 9.45
C ARG A 206 5.48 -3.80 10.10
N MET A 207 6.57 -3.85 9.36
CA MET A 207 7.84 -3.20 9.69
C MET A 207 8.05 -2.04 8.71
N ASP A 208 8.44 -0.90 9.25
CA ASP A 208 8.62 0.35 8.50
C ASP A 208 10.06 0.82 8.62
N LEU A 209 10.77 0.97 7.50
CA LEU A 209 12.19 1.32 7.48
C LEU A 209 12.56 2.50 8.39
N HIS A 210 11.69 3.51 8.51
CA HIS A 210 11.97 4.74 9.27
C HIS A 210 11.60 4.65 10.75
N GLU A 211 10.66 3.77 11.11
CA GLU A 211 10.21 3.58 12.50
C GLU A 211 10.87 2.36 13.16
N PHE A 212 11.65 1.59 12.39
CA PHE A 212 12.19 0.30 12.82
C PHE A 212 13.52 0.45 13.57
N CYS A 213 13.61 -0.25 14.71
CA CYS A 213 14.77 -0.33 15.55
C CYS A 213 15.59 -1.59 15.23
N TYR A 214 16.81 -1.40 14.72
CA TYR A 214 17.67 -2.50 14.26
C TYR A 214 18.57 -3.10 15.36
N THR A 215 18.53 -2.55 16.59
CA THR A 215 19.40 -2.95 17.71
C THR A 215 18.99 -4.31 18.29
N GLY A 216 19.19 -5.39 17.54
CA GLY A 216 18.81 -6.76 17.91
C GLY A 216 18.67 -7.69 16.72
N PHE A 217 18.37 -7.14 15.55
CA PHE A 217 18.23 -7.92 14.32
C PHE A 217 19.56 -8.14 13.59
N VAL A 218 20.38 -7.09 13.50
CA VAL A 218 21.64 -7.08 12.75
C VAL A 218 22.79 -7.02 13.74
N PRO A 219 23.55 -8.11 13.96
CA PRO A 219 24.87 -8.02 14.56
C PRO A 219 25.66 -7.00 13.74
N ASP A 220 26.23 -5.99 14.41
CA ASP A 220 26.98 -4.90 13.76
C ASP A 220 26.12 -3.98 12.87
N ALA A 221 24.89 -3.68 13.29
CA ALA A 221 24.11 -2.58 12.69
C ALA A 221 24.90 -1.23 12.74
N ALA A 222 25.87 -1.13 13.66
CA ALA A 222 26.81 -0.02 13.75
C ALA A 222 27.64 0.11 12.47
N GLY A 223 27.47 1.23 11.77
CA GLY A 223 28.20 1.56 10.54
C GLY A 223 27.42 1.33 9.24
N ARG A 224 26.19 0.79 9.31
CA ARG A 224 25.29 0.64 8.17
C ARG A 224 24.20 1.72 8.18
N THR A 225 23.73 2.08 7.00
CA THR A 225 22.55 2.92 6.82
C THR A 225 21.26 2.15 7.17
N SER A 226 20.18 2.87 7.50
CA SER A 226 18.87 2.23 7.74
C SER A 226 18.38 1.43 6.53
N GLN A 227 18.72 1.86 5.31
CA GLN A 227 18.38 1.14 4.07
C GLN A 227 19.12 -0.20 3.96
N GLU A 228 20.42 -0.23 4.23
CA GLU A 228 21.19 -1.48 4.23
C GLU A 228 20.73 -2.44 5.32
N ASN A 229 20.41 -1.92 6.51
CA ASN A 229 19.87 -2.72 7.60
C ASN A 229 18.47 -3.28 7.26
N PHE A 230 17.62 -2.49 6.61
CA PHE A 230 16.30 -2.94 6.16
C PHE A 230 16.40 -3.99 5.05
N ALA A 231 17.31 -3.82 4.10
CA ALA A 231 17.56 -4.82 3.05
C ALA A 231 18.02 -6.15 3.65
N LEU A 232 18.89 -6.10 4.66
CA LEU A 232 19.31 -7.30 5.40
C LEU A 232 18.13 -7.93 6.16
N LEU A 233 17.25 -7.10 6.76
CA LEU A 233 16.01 -7.55 7.38
C LEU A 233 15.13 -8.33 6.42
N VAL A 234 14.79 -7.74 5.27
CA VAL A 234 13.97 -8.37 4.24
C VAL A 234 14.60 -9.69 3.79
N SER A 235 15.91 -9.71 3.53
CA SER A 235 16.64 -10.89 3.07
C SER A 235 16.60 -12.02 4.09
N ARG A 236 16.87 -11.72 5.37
CA ARG A 236 16.84 -12.72 6.46
C ARG A 236 15.44 -13.25 6.73
N VAL A 237 14.41 -12.40 6.71
CA VAL A 237 13.03 -12.86 6.87
C VAL A 237 12.63 -13.77 5.71
N ALA A 238 13.01 -13.42 4.48
CA ALA A 238 12.77 -14.27 3.30
C ALA A 238 13.55 -15.60 3.37
N GLU A 239 14.77 -15.60 3.92
CA GLU A 239 15.57 -16.80 4.12
C GLU A 239 15.05 -17.69 5.24
N GLY A 240 14.58 -17.12 6.35
CA GLY A 240 13.97 -17.89 7.43
C GLY A 240 12.63 -18.48 7.00
N ALA A 241 11.76 -17.65 6.42
CA ALA A 241 10.44 -18.04 5.94
C ALA A 241 10.46 -18.55 4.47
N ARG A 242 11.27 -19.57 4.17
CA ARG A 242 11.44 -20.07 2.78
C ARG A 242 10.15 -20.59 2.14
N GLU A 243 9.25 -21.12 2.97
CA GLU A 243 7.96 -21.68 2.53
C GLU A 243 6.87 -20.62 2.37
N ALA A 244 7.12 -19.38 2.79
CA ALA A 244 6.15 -18.32 2.69
C ALA A 244 6.04 -17.82 1.25
N ALA A 245 4.82 -17.64 0.78
CA ALA A 245 4.56 -17.00 -0.50
C ALA A 245 4.99 -15.53 -0.45
N ARG A 246 5.29 -14.96 -1.63
CA ARG A 246 5.86 -13.61 -1.75
C ARG A 246 5.09 -12.84 -2.82
N THR A 247 4.90 -11.55 -2.62
CA THR A 247 4.44 -10.71 -3.73
C THR A 247 5.47 -10.69 -4.86
N PRO A 248 5.06 -10.52 -6.12
CA PRO A 248 6.00 -10.38 -7.23
C PRO A 248 7.00 -9.22 -7.04
N ALA A 249 6.56 -8.10 -6.44
CA ALA A 249 7.46 -6.99 -6.07
C ALA A 249 8.53 -7.42 -5.04
N THR A 250 8.16 -8.21 -4.02
CA THR A 250 9.11 -8.76 -3.04
C THR A 250 10.13 -9.69 -3.70
N ALA A 251 9.67 -10.55 -4.61
CA ALA A 251 10.55 -11.45 -5.33
C ALA A 251 11.56 -10.69 -6.20
N ARG A 252 11.11 -9.69 -6.97
CA ARG A 252 11.98 -8.82 -7.78
C ARG A 252 13.02 -8.08 -6.94
N TYR A 253 12.61 -7.55 -5.78
CA TYR A 253 13.52 -6.89 -4.84
C TYR A 253 14.65 -7.83 -4.38
N LEU A 254 14.30 -9.04 -3.92
CA LEU A 254 15.27 -10.03 -3.45
C LEU A 254 16.20 -10.52 -4.57
N ASP A 255 15.73 -10.54 -5.81
CA ASP A 255 16.52 -10.86 -7.01
C ASP A 255 17.42 -9.70 -7.47
N GLY A 256 17.33 -8.50 -6.87
CA GLY A 256 18.02 -7.30 -7.34
C GLY A 256 17.49 -6.75 -8.68
N LYS A 257 16.24 -7.07 -9.02
CA LYS A 257 15.54 -6.69 -10.26
C LYS A 257 14.40 -5.70 -9.99
N GLU A 258 14.63 -4.72 -9.12
CA GLU A 258 13.63 -3.68 -8.85
C GLU A 258 13.24 -2.95 -10.15
N GLU A 259 11.95 -2.69 -10.31
CA GLU A 259 11.39 -1.93 -11.42
C GLU A 259 10.67 -0.67 -10.91
N ASP A 260 10.54 0.37 -11.75
CA ASP A 260 9.79 1.59 -11.41
C ASP A 260 8.32 1.31 -11.04
N ARG A 261 7.77 0.19 -11.54
CA ARG A 261 6.43 -0.29 -11.20
C ARG A 261 6.32 -0.97 -9.84
N ASP A 262 7.38 -1.05 -9.04
CA ASP A 262 7.31 -1.59 -7.68
C ASP A 262 6.91 -0.53 -6.65
N TRP A 263 6.55 0.67 -7.14
CA TRP A 263 6.35 1.86 -6.35
C TRP A 263 4.86 2.12 -6.16
N PHE A 264 4.44 2.41 -4.93
CA PHE A 264 3.06 2.69 -4.55
C PHE A 264 2.91 4.17 -4.22
N GLU A 265 1.76 4.77 -4.56
CA GLU A 265 1.50 6.18 -4.27
C GLU A 265 1.00 6.40 -2.83
N SER A 266 0.48 5.34 -2.20
CA SER A 266 -0.02 5.39 -0.84
C SER A 266 0.08 4.04 -0.13
N VAL A 267 -0.10 4.08 1.20
CA VAL A 267 -0.16 2.88 2.03
C VAL A 267 -1.38 2.03 1.65
N GLU A 268 -2.52 2.65 1.36
CA GLU A 268 -3.75 1.96 0.99
C GLU A 268 -3.62 1.24 -0.36
N GLU A 269 -2.87 1.80 -1.31
CA GLU A 269 -2.56 1.11 -2.56
C GLU A 269 -1.72 -0.14 -2.31
N PHE A 270 -0.67 -0.02 -1.50
CA PHE A 270 0.15 -1.16 -1.09
C PHE A 270 -0.65 -2.23 -0.32
N GLU A 271 -1.59 -1.81 0.53
CA GLU A 271 -2.47 -2.72 1.26
C GLU A 271 -3.39 -3.50 0.32
N ARG A 272 -4.01 -2.84 -0.66
CA ARG A 272 -4.83 -3.51 -1.68
C ARG A 272 -4.02 -4.45 -2.56
N TYR A 273 -2.81 -4.08 -2.92
CA TYR A 273 -1.89 -4.96 -3.66
C TYR A 273 -1.53 -6.21 -2.85
N THR A 274 -1.29 -6.04 -1.54
CA THR A 274 -1.00 -7.15 -0.65
C THR A 274 -2.20 -8.08 -0.50
N ASP A 275 -3.42 -7.56 -0.33
CA ASP A 275 -4.66 -8.35 -0.31
C ASP A 275 -4.82 -9.18 -1.59
N TRP A 276 -4.64 -8.53 -2.75
CA TRP A 276 -4.72 -9.19 -4.05
C TRP A 276 -3.70 -10.33 -4.18
N ALA A 277 -2.43 -10.05 -3.90
CA ALA A 277 -1.37 -11.02 -4.08
C ALA A 277 -1.55 -12.20 -3.11
N TYR A 278 -2.04 -11.94 -1.91
CA TYR A 278 -2.41 -12.97 -0.94
C TYR A 278 -3.56 -13.85 -1.47
N PHE A 279 -4.60 -13.24 -2.02
CA PHE A 279 -5.72 -13.96 -2.66
C PHE A 279 -5.25 -14.84 -3.82
N VAL A 280 -4.40 -14.32 -4.71
CA VAL A 280 -3.85 -15.08 -5.85
C VAL A 280 -2.97 -16.24 -5.38
N ALA A 281 -2.12 -16.03 -4.38
CA ALA A 281 -1.32 -17.11 -3.80
C ALA A 281 -2.20 -18.21 -3.19
N ALA A 282 -3.24 -17.82 -2.45
CA ALA A 282 -4.19 -18.75 -1.85
C ALA A 282 -4.95 -19.58 -2.90
N GLU A 283 -5.41 -18.99 -4.00
CA GLU A 283 -6.08 -19.71 -5.10
C GLU A 283 -5.11 -20.68 -5.81
N LYS A 284 -3.80 -20.39 -5.84
CA LYS A 284 -2.77 -21.30 -6.36
C LYS A 284 -2.34 -22.38 -5.37
N GLY A 285 -2.81 -22.33 -4.12
CA GLY A 285 -2.35 -23.21 -3.05
C GLY A 285 -0.91 -22.91 -2.59
N GLU A 286 -0.39 -21.73 -2.91
CA GLU A 286 0.94 -21.27 -2.48
C GLU A 286 0.84 -20.67 -1.09
N GLY A 287 1.59 -21.24 -0.12
CA GLY A 287 1.52 -20.85 1.28
C GLY A 287 0.23 -21.35 1.93
N ALA A 288 0.33 -22.46 2.69
CA ALA A 288 -0.78 -23.16 3.34
C ALA A 288 -1.95 -22.23 3.71
N ALA A 289 -3.02 -22.30 2.91
CA ALA A 289 -4.09 -21.33 2.93
C ALA A 289 -4.62 -21.14 4.35
N TYR A 290 -4.60 -19.90 4.84
CA TYR A 290 -5.61 -19.46 5.79
C TYR A 290 -6.95 -19.64 5.07
N ARG A 291 -7.58 -20.80 5.25
CA ARG A 291 -9.00 -20.90 4.99
C ARG A 291 -9.61 -19.99 6.05
N ALA A 292 -10.04 -18.81 5.64
CA ALA A 292 -11.01 -18.04 6.38
C ALA A 292 -12.27 -18.92 6.47
N THR A 293 -12.26 -19.92 7.36
CA THR A 293 -13.48 -20.56 7.81
C THR A 293 -14.30 -19.40 8.33
N GLY A 294 -15.40 -19.09 7.64
CA GLY A 294 -16.24 -17.92 7.87
C GLY A 294 -16.80 -17.77 9.29
N ASP A 295 -16.38 -18.63 10.23
CA ASP A 295 -16.77 -18.67 11.62
C ASP A 295 -15.74 -18.03 12.59
N GLY A 296 -14.56 -17.60 12.12
CA GLY A 296 -13.40 -17.47 13.00
C GLY A 296 -12.98 -16.09 13.53
N VAL A 297 -13.50 -14.96 13.04
CA VAL A 297 -13.07 -13.62 13.54
C VAL A 297 -14.25 -12.66 13.67
N ARG A 298 -15.24 -13.02 14.49
CA ARG A 298 -15.72 -12.00 15.43
C ARG A 298 -14.57 -11.83 16.39
N GLY A 299 -13.83 -10.73 16.30
CA GLY A 299 -12.77 -10.42 17.23
C GLY A 299 -13.28 -10.69 18.64
N SER A 300 -12.75 -11.71 19.28
CA SER A 300 -12.68 -11.72 20.72
C SER A 300 -11.89 -10.46 21.03
N GLY A 301 -12.60 -9.37 21.33
CA GLY A 301 -11.99 -8.21 21.94
C GLY A 301 -11.14 -8.77 23.07
N GLY A 302 -9.83 -8.70 22.91
CA GLY A 302 -8.95 -8.83 24.06
C GLY A 302 -9.52 -7.87 25.10
N PRO A 303 -9.54 -8.28 26.39
CA PRO A 303 -10.07 -7.41 27.44
C PRO A 303 -9.47 -6.02 27.24
N ASP A 304 -10.33 -5.00 27.21
CA ASP A 304 -9.89 -3.61 27.15
C ASP A 304 -8.75 -3.45 28.16
N PRO A 305 -7.64 -2.79 27.76
CA PRO A 305 -6.55 -2.55 28.70
C PRO A 305 -7.16 -1.90 29.95
N PRO A 306 -6.79 -2.38 31.16
CA PRO A 306 -7.34 -1.84 32.39
C PRO A 306 -7.14 -0.31 32.38
N PRO A 307 -8.12 0.47 32.87
CA PRO A 307 -7.99 1.92 32.92
C PRO A 307 -6.72 2.29 33.67
N PRO A 308 -6.01 3.35 33.24
CA PRO A 308 -4.80 3.79 33.92
C PRO A 308 -5.11 4.06 35.40
N PRO A 309 -4.18 3.75 36.32
CA PRO A 309 -4.37 4.02 37.74
C PRO A 309 -4.67 5.51 37.96
N PRO A 310 -5.54 5.86 38.93
CA PRO A 310 -5.82 7.25 39.23
C PRO A 310 -4.53 7.97 39.64
N ASN A 311 -4.31 9.17 39.10
CA ASN A 311 -3.19 10.02 39.50
C ASN A 311 -3.21 10.23 41.02
N PRO A 312 -2.11 9.93 41.75
CA PRO A 312 -2.01 10.29 43.15
C PRO A 312 -2.05 11.82 43.26
N ARG A 313 -3.00 12.32 44.05
CA ARG A 313 -3.07 13.72 44.47
C ARG A 313 -2.14 13.96 45.64
#